data_AF-F3C2J5-F1
#
_entry.id   AF-F3C2J5-F1
#
_cell.length_a   1.000
_cell.length_b   1.000
_cell.length_c   1.000
_cell.angle_alpha   90.00
_cell.angle_beta   90.00
_cell.angle_gamma   90.00
#
_symmetry.space_group_name_H-M   'P 1'
#
loop_
_entity.id
_entity.type
_entity.pdbx_description
1 polymer ?
#
loop_
_entity_poly.entity_id
_entity_poly.type
_entity_poly.pdbx_seq_one_letter_code
_entity_poly.pdbx_strand_id
1 'polypeptide(L)'
;GRQAGGGHELCPTALADDGLLDISILPAPQEVVGTLRSLLEGGLGIDNMFIRARLPWVELKSAQGLDINLDGEPLSGEDLRFEARPGALQVHLPADSPVLSRAPMLNRPD
;
A
#
# COMPACT_ATOMS: atom_id res chain seq x y z
N GLY A 1 0.87 -3.69 -1.16
CA GLY A 1 -0.02 -4.06 -2.28
C GLY A 1 -1.23 -3.15 -2.32
N ARG A 2 -2.20 -3.40 -3.22
CA ARG A 2 -3.40 -2.53 -3.34
C ARG A 2 -4.41 -2.68 -2.20
N GLN A 3 -4.53 -3.91 -1.69
CA GLN A 3 -5.58 -4.31 -0.77
C GLN A 3 -5.02 -4.91 0.52
N ALA A 4 -5.73 -4.73 1.63
CA ALA A 4 -5.47 -5.41 2.90
C ALA A 4 -6.76 -5.52 3.74
N GLY A 5 -6.70 -6.27 4.84
CA GLY A 5 -7.77 -6.29 5.85
C GLY A 5 -9.12 -6.88 5.40
N GLY A 6 -9.14 -7.81 4.45
CA GLY A 6 -10.38 -8.42 3.94
C GLY A 6 -10.86 -7.87 2.59
N GLY A 7 -9.95 -7.31 1.79
CA GLY A 7 -10.24 -6.84 0.44
C GLY A 7 -10.41 -5.32 0.30
N HIS A 8 -10.16 -4.56 1.37
CA HIS A 8 -10.22 -3.09 1.31
C HIS A 8 -9.08 -2.53 0.46
N GLU A 9 -9.42 -1.73 -0.54
CA GLU A 9 -8.46 -1.03 -1.41
C GLU A 9 -7.87 0.19 -0.71
N LEU A 10 -6.72 0.00 -0.03
CA LEU A 10 -6.01 1.08 0.66
C LEU A 10 -5.14 1.90 -0.29
N CYS A 11 -4.58 1.25 -1.31
CA CYS A 11 -3.66 1.85 -2.28
C CYS A 11 -4.07 1.44 -3.70
N PRO A 12 -5.20 1.95 -4.23
CA PRO A 12 -5.81 1.44 -5.47
C PRO A 12 -4.91 1.55 -6.71
N THR A 13 -3.96 2.49 -6.70
CA THR A 13 -3.03 2.75 -7.80
C THR A 13 -1.70 1.99 -7.71
N ALA A 14 -1.47 1.24 -6.64
CA ALA A 14 -0.17 0.61 -6.40
C ALA A 14 0.22 -0.34 -7.54
N LEU A 15 1.48 -0.28 -7.95
CA LEU A 15 2.08 -1.19 -8.93
C LEU A 15 3.21 -1.98 -8.26
N ALA A 16 3.45 -3.20 -8.74
CA ALA A 16 4.41 -4.13 -8.14
C ALA A 16 5.82 -4.01 -8.73
N ASP A 17 5.95 -3.34 -9.87
CA ASP A 17 7.13 -3.35 -10.74
C ASP A 17 7.74 -1.95 -10.99
N ASP A 18 7.17 -0.91 -10.40
CA ASP A 18 7.61 0.48 -10.59
C ASP A 18 8.69 0.92 -9.59
N GLY A 19 8.99 0.08 -8.60
CA GLY A 19 9.97 0.35 -7.56
C GLY A 19 9.52 1.41 -6.55
N LEU A 20 8.22 1.66 -6.40
CA LEU A 20 7.68 2.66 -5.49
C LEU A 20 6.76 2.02 -4.42
N LEU A 21 6.66 2.71 -3.28
CA LEU A 21 5.68 2.46 -2.24
C LEU A 21 4.53 3.46 -2.42
N ASP A 22 3.31 2.97 -2.55
CA ASP A 22 2.09 3.77 -2.43
C ASP A 22 1.73 3.88 -0.95
N ILE A 23 1.61 5.11 -0.46
CA ILE A 23 1.37 5.45 0.94
C ILE A 23 0.01 6.12 1.05
N SER A 24 -0.84 5.60 1.93
CA SER A 24 -2.14 6.18 2.30
C SER A 24 -2.17 6.41 3.80
N ILE A 25 -2.26 7.67 4.22
CA ILE A 25 -2.34 8.08 5.63
C ILE A 25 -3.74 8.61 5.88
N LEU A 26 -4.47 7.97 6.79
CA LEU A 26 -5.72 8.52 7.32
C LEU A 26 -5.37 9.38 8.54
N PRO A 27 -5.54 10.71 8.47
CA PRO A 27 -5.39 11.56 9.65
C PRO A 27 -6.39 11.15 10.72
N ALA A 28 -6.01 11.27 11.99
CA ALA A 28 -6.91 10.94 13.10
C ALA A 28 -8.24 11.72 12.95
N PRO A 29 -9.36 11.03 12.69
CA PRO A 29 -10.64 11.70 12.51
C PRO A 29 -11.18 12.17 13.87
N GLN A 30 -11.98 13.23 13.86
CA GLN A 30 -12.70 13.68 15.06
C GLN A 30 -13.69 12.61 15.56
N GLU A 31 -14.31 11.86 14.63
CA GLU A 31 -15.20 10.72 14.91
C GLU A 31 -14.63 9.42 14.35
N VAL A 32 -13.87 8.72 15.20
CA VAL A 32 -13.17 7.46 14.84
C VAL A 32 -14.13 6.36 14.39
N VAL A 33 -15.24 6.13 15.11
CA VAL A 33 -16.17 5.04 14.81
C VAL A 33 -16.92 5.27 13.50
N GLY A 34 -17.39 6.50 13.24
CA GLY A 34 -18.09 6.85 12.01
C GLY A 34 -17.19 6.71 10.79
N THR A 35 -15.96 7.22 10.89
CA THR A 35 -14.95 7.12 9.83
C THR A 35 -14.57 5.66 9.53
N LEU A 36 -14.37 4.85 10.57
CA LEU A 36 -14.11 3.42 10.42
C LEU A 36 -15.29 2.69 9.74
N ARG A 37 -16.54 2.99 10.11
CA ARG A 37 -17.71 2.42 9.42
C ARG A 37 -17.74 2.79 7.94
N SER A 38 -17.53 4.05 7.60
CA SER A 38 -17.50 4.49 6.19
C SER A 38 -16.35 3.84 5.38
N LEU A 39 -15.21 3.58 6.01
CA LEU A 39 -14.10 2.82 5.41
C LEU A 39 -14.47 1.36 5.18
N LEU A 40 -15.10 0.72 6.15
CA LEU A 40 -15.56 -0.66 6.04
C LEU A 40 -16.68 -0.83 4.98
N GLU A 41 -17.54 0.18 4.84
CA GLU A 41 -18.65 0.20 3.88
C GLU A 41 -18.21 0.60 2.46
N GLY A 42 -16.93 0.97 2.24
CA GLY A 42 -16.40 1.33 0.92
C GLY A 42 -17.04 2.60 0.32
N GLY A 43 -17.51 3.52 1.17
CA GLY A 43 -18.29 4.68 0.75
C GLY A 43 -17.52 5.65 -0.15
N LEU A 44 -18.24 6.28 -1.10
CA LEU A 44 -17.76 7.18 -2.17
C LEU A 44 -17.02 8.47 -1.72
N GLY A 45 -16.65 8.62 -0.45
CA GLY A 45 -16.00 9.81 0.11
C GLY A 45 -14.68 9.56 0.85
N ILE A 46 -14.26 8.30 1.00
CA ILE A 46 -13.06 7.95 1.77
C ILE A 46 -11.77 8.43 1.12
N ASP A 47 -11.72 8.48 -0.21
CA ASP A 47 -10.52 8.89 -0.93
C ASP A 47 -10.05 10.31 -0.62
N ASN A 48 -10.98 11.22 -0.30
CA ASN A 48 -10.63 12.60 0.04
C ASN A 48 -10.13 12.76 1.48
N MET A 49 -10.26 11.71 2.32
CA MET A 49 -9.76 11.73 3.69
C MET A 49 -8.30 11.31 3.80
N PHE A 50 -7.78 10.61 2.79
CA PHE A 50 -6.40 10.13 2.81
C PHE A 50 -5.42 11.18 2.29
N ILE A 51 -4.32 11.34 3.00
CA ILE A 51 -3.10 11.93 2.46
C ILE A 51 -2.36 10.83 1.71
N ARG A 52 -2.05 11.07 0.43
CA ARG A 52 -1.38 10.08 -0.43
C ARG A 52 0.00 10.55 -0.87
N ALA A 53 0.93 9.61 -0.92
CA ALA A 53 2.26 9.82 -1.48
C ALA A 53 2.73 8.57 -2.22
N ARG A 54 3.65 8.75 -3.15
CA ARG A 54 4.32 7.66 -3.86
C ARG A 54 5.82 7.91 -3.88
N LEU A 55 6.58 7.05 -3.21
CA LEU A 55 7.99 7.28 -2.90
C LEU A 55 8.75 5.95 -2.92
N PRO A 56 10.05 5.91 -3.27
CA PRO A 56 10.83 4.68 -3.25
C PRO A 56 11.09 4.16 -1.82
N TRP A 57 11.00 5.04 -0.81
CA TRP A 57 11.18 4.70 0.59
C TRP A 57 10.39 5.68 1.49
N VAL A 58 10.16 5.27 2.74
CA VAL A 58 9.57 6.09 3.80
C VAL A 58 10.22 5.77 5.14
N GLU A 59 10.37 6.80 5.97
CA GLU A 59 10.79 6.68 7.37
C GLU A 59 9.62 7.07 8.29
N LEU A 60 9.34 6.23 9.28
CA LEU A 60 8.29 6.42 10.26
C LEU A 60 8.94 6.62 11.63
N LYS A 61 8.61 7.74 12.28
CA LYS A 61 9.10 8.06 13.63
C LYS A 61 7.92 8.34 14.56
N SER A 62 7.85 7.61 15.67
CA SER A 62 6.81 7.77 16.69
C SER A 62 7.41 7.78 18.09
N ALA A 63 7.09 8.80 18.88
CA ALA A 63 7.53 8.91 20.26
C ALA A 63 6.90 7.87 21.21
N GLN A 64 5.81 7.21 20.79
CA GLN A 64 5.07 6.23 21.59
C GLN A 64 5.22 4.81 21.03
N GLY A 65 6.12 4.62 20.06
CA GLY A 65 6.15 3.42 19.24
C GLY A 65 5.02 3.38 18.22
N LEU A 66 5.15 2.48 17.25
CA LEU A 66 4.13 2.19 16.25
C LEU A 66 4.00 0.67 16.13
N ASP A 67 2.77 0.17 16.24
CA ASP A 67 2.43 -1.21 15.92
C ASP A 67 2.11 -1.31 14.43
N ILE A 68 2.77 -2.25 13.75
CA ILE A 68 2.68 -2.45 12.31
C ILE A 68 2.35 -3.91 12.04
N ASN A 69 1.43 -4.12 11.09
CA ASN A 69 1.18 -5.43 10.52
C ASN A 69 1.86 -5.52 9.15
N LEU A 70 2.80 -6.46 9.00
CA LEU A 70 3.49 -6.76 7.74
C LEU A 70 3.00 -8.09 7.20
N ASP A 71 2.09 -8.06 6.24
CA ASP A 71 1.51 -9.25 5.59
C ASP A 71 0.99 -10.34 6.57
N GLY A 72 0.62 -9.94 7.79
CA GLY A 72 0.10 -10.81 8.86
C GLY A 72 1.05 -10.99 10.04
N GLU A 73 2.28 -10.51 9.95
CA GLU A 73 3.28 -10.56 11.02
C GLU A 73 3.31 -9.24 11.81
N PRO A 74 3.26 -9.27 13.15
CA PRO A 74 3.36 -8.07 13.97
C PRO A 74 4.81 -7.57 14.05
N LEU A 75 4.99 -6.27 13.87
CA LEU A 75 6.25 -5.54 14.05
C LEU A 75 5.99 -4.30 14.92
N SER A 76 6.90 -3.99 15.84
CA SER A 76 6.84 -2.75 16.62
C SER A 76 8.19 -2.02 16.63
N GLY A 77 8.15 -0.69 16.68
CA GLY A 77 9.34 0.14 16.72
C GLY A 77 9.04 1.63 16.77
N GLU A 78 10.06 2.42 17.11
CA GLU A 78 9.96 3.89 17.22
C GLU A 78 10.55 4.62 16.01
N ASP A 79 11.56 4.04 15.35
CA ASP A 79 12.20 4.55 14.13
C ASP A 79 12.33 3.39 13.13
N LEU A 80 11.53 3.44 12.06
CA LEU A 80 11.41 2.36 11.08
C LEU A 80 11.56 2.91 9.68
N ARG A 81 12.31 2.19 8.83
CA ARG A 81 12.51 2.53 7.42
C ARG A 81 11.99 1.42 6.53
N PHE A 82 11.10 1.79 5.61
CA PHE A 82 10.59 0.92 4.56
C PHE A 82 11.13 1.38 3.22
N GLU A 83 11.63 0.45 2.42
CA GLU A 83 12.22 0.73 1.12
C GLU A 83 11.78 -0.32 0.11
N ALA A 84 11.32 0.14 -1.05
CA ALA A 84 11.03 -0.74 -2.16
C ALA A 84 12.33 -1.37 -2.65
N ARG A 85 12.31 -2.67 -2.92
CA ARG A 85 13.42 -3.39 -3.55
C ARG A 85 13.02 -3.74 -4.99
N PRO A 86 13.34 -2.90 -5.99
CA PRO A 86 12.85 -3.11 -7.35
C PRO A 86 13.36 -4.44 -7.92
N GLY A 87 12.45 -5.23 -8.50
CA GLY A 87 12.80 -6.49 -9.16
C GLY A 87 13.42 -7.57 -8.25
N ALA A 88 13.17 -7.51 -6.94
CA ALA A 88 13.77 -8.45 -5.98
C ALA A 88 13.32 -9.91 -6.18
N LEU A 89 12.16 -10.13 -6.78
CA LEU A 89 11.57 -11.45 -7.01
C LEU A 89 11.01 -11.54 -8.43
N GLN A 90 11.17 -12.71 -9.05
CA GLN A 90 10.50 -13.08 -10.29
C GLN A 90 9.22 -13.84 -9.95
N VAL A 91 8.08 -13.36 -10.42
CA VAL A 91 6.77 -13.92 -10.11
C VAL A 91 6.03 -14.22 -11.41
N HIS A 92 5.45 -15.42 -11.51
CA HIS A 92 4.61 -15.78 -12.65
C HIS A 92 3.25 -15.10 -12.54
N LEU A 93 2.93 -14.21 -13.49
CA LEU A 93 1.71 -13.41 -13.50
C LEU A 93 1.03 -13.48 -14.89
N PRO A 94 -0.29 -13.26 -14.97
CA PRO A 94 -0.97 -13.02 -16.24
C PRO A 94 -0.37 -11.82 -16.98
N ALA A 95 -0.38 -11.87 -18.31
CA ALA A 95 0.16 -10.79 -19.15
C ALA A 95 -0.59 -9.45 -18.97
N ASP A 96 -1.85 -9.52 -18.56
CA ASP A 96 -2.75 -8.39 -18.27
C ASP A 96 -2.89 -8.11 -16.77
N SER A 97 -1.94 -8.57 -15.96
CA SER A 97 -1.97 -8.38 -14.51
C SER A 97 -2.20 -6.90 -14.16
N PRO A 98 -3.25 -6.57 -13.38
CA PRO A 98 -3.65 -5.18 -13.16
C PRO A 98 -2.66 -4.42 -12.28
N VAL A 99 -1.75 -5.12 -11.60
CA VAL A 99 -0.74 -4.57 -10.69
C VAL A 99 0.61 -4.33 -11.35
N LEU A 100 0.75 -4.58 -12.65
CA LEU A 100 1.95 -4.23 -13.40
C LEU A 100 1.77 -2.88 -14.08
N SER A 101 2.83 -2.07 -14.07
CA SER A 101 2.98 -0.98 -15.02
C SER A 101 2.89 -1.57 -16.42
N ARG A 102 2.20 -0.86 -17.33
CA ARG A 102 1.78 -1.40 -18.64
C ARG A 102 2.94 -2.18 -19.28
N ALA A 103 2.73 -3.49 -19.45
CA ALA A 103 3.79 -4.49 -19.51
C ALA A 103 4.96 -4.10 -20.43
N PRO A 104 6.23 -4.34 -20.04
CA PRO A 104 7.28 -4.44 -21.03
C PRO A 104 6.85 -5.54 -22.02
N MET A 105 7.03 -5.31 -23.32
CA MET A 105 6.81 -6.36 -24.31
C MET A 105 7.62 -7.58 -23.87
N LEU A 106 6.92 -8.63 -23.42
CA LEU A 106 7.54 -9.91 -23.11
C LEU A 106 8.38 -10.31 -24.33
N ASN A 107 9.69 -10.44 -24.14
CA ASN A 107 10.55 -11.12 -25.10
C ASN A 107 9.93 -12.50 -25.33
N ARG A 108 9.21 -12.63 -26.46
CA ARG A 108 8.82 -13.95 -26.95
C ARG A 108 10.12 -14.63 -27.39
N PRO A 109 10.46 -15.80 -26.83
CA PRO A 109 11.42 -16.63 -27.52
C PRO A 109 10.77 -17.13 -28.81
N ASP A 110 11.52 -17.06 -29.91
CA ASP A 110 11.18 -17.65 -31.21
C ASP A 110 11.04 -19.18 -31.09
#